data_AF-A0A972DHI3-F1
#
_entry.id   AF-A0A972DHI3-F1
#
_cell.length_a   1.000
_cell.length_b   1.000
_cell.length_c   1.000
_cell.angle_alpha   90.00
_cell.angle_beta   90.00
_cell.angle_gamma   90.00
#
_symmetry.space_group_name_H-M   'P 1'
#
loop_
_entity.id
_entity.type
_entity.pdbx_description
1 polymer ?
#
loop_
_entity_poly.entity_id
_entity_poly.type
_entity_poly.pdbx_seq_one_letter_code
_entity_poly.pdbx_strand_id
1 'polypeptide(L)' 'MSESLKYRIYGDDLQMVEIDLFPGGTVRAEVGAMMYMADGIVMHTGTGGGLLKG' A
#
# COMPACT_ATOMS: atom_id res chain seq x y z
N MET A 1 -7.65 17.68 -12.67
CA MET A 1 -8.56 17.01 -11.71
C MET A 1 -7.70 16.22 -10.74
N SER A 2 -7.88 16.39 -9.44
CA SER A 2 -7.26 15.51 -8.44
C SER A 2 -8.13 14.28 -8.27
N GLU A 3 -7.67 13.11 -8.71
CA GLU A 3 -8.27 11.86 -8.28
C GLU A 3 -7.92 11.65 -6.80
N SER A 4 -8.94 11.47 -5.96
CA SER A 4 -8.77 11.16 -4.55
C SER A 4 -8.52 9.67 -4.38
N LEU A 5 -7.60 9.33 -3.46
CA LEU A 5 -7.37 7.96 -3.04
C LEU A 5 -8.67 7.37 -2.47
N LYS A 6 -9.10 6.22 -2.99
CA LYS A 6 -10.25 5.49 -2.45
C LYS A 6 -9.74 4.35 -1.58
N TYR A 7 -10.41 4.13 -0.47
CA TYR A 7 -10.09 3.05 0.45
C TYR A 7 -11.34 2.49 1.11
N ARG A 8 -11.25 1.25 1.59
CA ARG A 8 -12.28 0.60 2.41
C ARG A 8 -11.62 -0.13 3.58
N ILE A 9 -12.19 0.03 4.77
CA ILE A 9 -11.76 -0.72 5.96
C ILE A 9 -12.69 -1.92 6.11
N TYR A 10 -12.10 -3.08 6.31
CA TYR A 10 -12.81 -4.34 6.59
C TYR A 10 -12.47 -4.83 7.99
N GLY A 11 -13.39 -5.59 8.57
CA GLY A 11 -13.24 -6.21 9.88
C GLY A 11 -13.72 -5.31 11.04
N ASP A 12 -13.90 -5.94 12.19
CA ASP A 12 -14.24 -5.27 13.45
C ASP A 12 -13.05 -5.41 14.41
N ASP A 13 -12.76 -6.65 14.83
CA ASP A 13 -11.62 -6.96 15.72
C ASP A 13 -10.27 -7.01 14.98
N LEU A 14 -10.24 -7.62 13.80
CA LEU A 14 -9.05 -7.71 12.93
C LEU A 14 -9.28 -6.87 11.69
N GLN A 15 -8.74 -5.66 11.72
CA GLN A 15 -8.99 -4.68 10.69
C GLN A 15 -7.91 -4.68 9.61
N MET A 16 -8.34 -4.43 8.38
CA MET A 16 -7.47 -4.24 7.22
C MET A 16 -8.04 -3.14 6.33
N VAL A 17 -7.14 -2.36 5.72
CA VAL A 17 -7.49 -1.37 4.71
C VAL A 17 -7.18 -1.89 3.30
N GLU A 18 -8.18 -1.86 2.44
CA GLU A 18 -8.03 -2.04 0.99
C GLU A 18 -7.94 -0.65 0.35
N ILE A 19 -7.02 -0.48 -0.59
CA ILE A 19 -6.76 0.79 -1.25
C ILE A 19 -6.85 0.61 -2.76
N ASP A 20 -7.68 1.42 -3.41
CA ASP A 20 -7.75 1.46 -4.88
C ASP A 20 -6.73 2.47 -5.41
N LEU A 21 -5.83 1.99 -6.26
CA LEU A 21 -4.88 2.83 -6.97
C LEU A 21 -5.45 3.25 -8.32
N PHE A 22 -5.36 4.54 -8.61
CA PHE A 22 -5.50 5.03 -9.98
C PHE A 22 -4.25 4.67 -10.81
N PRO A 23 -4.32 4.70 -12.15
CA PRO A 23 -3.16 4.42 -12.99
C PRO A 23 -1.95 5.31 -12.64
N GLY A 24 -0.84 4.68 -12.29
CA GLY A 24 0.38 5.37 -11.82
C GLY A 24 0.36 5.81 -10.35
N GLY A 25 -0.75 5.58 -9.64
CA GLY A 25 -0.86 5.78 -8.20
C GLY A 25 0.10 4.87 -7.45
N THR A 26 0.64 5.36 -6.33
CA THR A 26 1.59 4.61 -5.49
C THR A 26 1.22 4.78 -4.03
N VAL A 27 1.30 3.70 -3.27
CA VAL A 27 1.16 3.71 -1.81
C VAL A 27 2.42 3.14 -1.18
N ARG A 28 2.81 3.72 -0.04
CA ARG A 28 3.88 3.20 0.81
C ARG A 28 3.26 2.58 2.05
N ALA A 29 3.75 1.42 2.41
CA ALA A 29 3.36 0.71 3.62
C ALA A 29 4.61 0.15 4.30
N GLU A 30 4.49 -0.18 5.58
CA GLU A 30 5.56 -0.83 6.34
C GLU A 30 5.77 -2.27 5.86
N VAL A 31 6.96 -2.80 6.11
CA VAL A 31 7.27 -4.22 5.84
C VAL A 31 6.29 -5.10 6.61
N GLY A 32 5.67 -6.04 5.90
CA GLY A 32 4.70 -6.96 6.50
C GLY A 32 3.28 -6.40 6.65
N ALA A 33 3.03 -5.12 6.30
CA ALA A 33 1.68 -4.55 6.33
C ALA A 33 0.81 -4.99 5.14
N MET A 34 1.41 -5.46 4.04
CA MET A 34 0.69 -5.91 2.86
C MET A 34 0.06 -7.29 3.08
N MET A 35 -1.27 -7.37 2.92
CA MET A 35 -2.02 -8.63 3.04
C MET A 35 -2.18 -9.35 1.70
N TYR A 36 -2.57 -8.62 0.65
CA TYR A 36 -2.68 -9.11 -0.72
C TYR A 36 -2.55 -7.94 -1.71
N MET A 37 -2.45 -8.26 -3.00
CA MET A 37 -2.44 -7.29 -4.09
C MET A 37 -3.26 -7.82 -5.27
N ALA A 38 -3.94 -6.91 -5.98
CA ALA A 38 -4.63 -7.24 -7.23
C ALA A 38 -3.64 -7.39 -8.39
N ASP A 39 -4.10 -8.02 -9.48
CA ASP A 39 -3.30 -8.11 -10.71
C ASP A 39 -2.99 -6.72 -11.27
N GLY A 40 -1.81 -6.57 -11.86
CA GLY A 40 -1.29 -5.29 -12.36
C GLY A 40 -0.70 -4.34 -11.30
N ILE A 41 -0.77 -4.68 -10.01
CA ILE A 41 -0.05 -3.95 -8.97
C ILE A 41 1.39 -4.48 -8.86
N VAL A 42 2.36 -3.56 -8.90
CA VAL A 42 3.79 -3.89 -8.78
C VAL A 42 4.30 -3.47 -7.41
N MET A 43 4.81 -4.43 -6.64
CA MET A 43 5.47 -4.15 -5.37
C MET A 43 6.93 -3.76 -5.61
N HIS A 44 7.32 -2.59 -5.12
CA HIS A 44 8.71 -2.19 -5.02
C HIS A 44 9.18 -2.32 -3.57
N THR A 45 10.07 -3.28 -3.30
CA THR A 45 10.72 -3.40 -2.00
C THR A 45 11.93 -2.49 -1.97
N GLY A 46 11.91 -1.49 -1.09
CA GLY A 46 13.08 -0.71 -0.74
C GLY A 46 13.21 -0.71 0.77
N THR A 47 14.37 -1.12 1.28
CA THR A 47 14.74 -0.78 2.65
C THR A 47 14.94 0.73 2.62
N GLY A 48 13.91 1.48 2.99
CA GLY A 48 13.97 2.95 3.03
C GLY A 48 15.17 3.47 3.83
N GLY A 49 15.81 2.61 4.62
CA GLY A 49 17.20 2.76 4.97
C GLY A 49 18.13 1.67 4.42
N GLY A 50 19.20 2.09 3.73
CA GLY A 50 20.33 1.20 3.41
C GLY A 50 21.03 0.73 4.70
N LEU A 51 22.10 -0.06 4.56
CA LEU A 51 22.89 -0.61 5.68
C LEU A 51 23.38 0.42 6.72
N LEU A 52 23.25 1.73 6.47
CA LEU A 52 23.79 2.80 7.29
C LEU A 52 22.89 4.03 7.54
N LYS A 53 21.69 4.15 6.95
CA LYS A 53 20.83 5.33 7.16
C LYS A 53 19.40 5.02 6.83
N GLY A 54 18.46 5.37 7.72
CA GLY A 54 17.09 5.73 7.32
C GLY A 54 17.02 7.07 6.59
#